data_AF-A0A961JLZ0-F1
#
_entry.id   AF-A0A961JLZ0-F1
#
_cell.length_a   1.000
_cell.length_b   1.000
_cell.length_c   1.000
_cell.angle_alpha   90.00
_cell.angle_beta   90.00
_cell.angle_gamma   90.00
#
_symmetry.space_group_name_H-M   'P 1'
#
loop_
_entity.id
_entity.type
_entity.pdbx_description
1 polymer ?
#
loop_
_entity_poly.entity_id
_entity_poly.type
_entity_poly.pdbx_seq_one_letter_code
_entity_poly.pdbx_strand_id
1 'polypeptide(L)'
;EVAEARGMSDQLTAGQTAGNTAYETIEGDVDIAPGVKLIYTPGHTVGHYSLLVEFDNRRPLLLTLDAAYTRKNYENDINAGFHIDPVAGVNSMRRLKEIEQETDAEVLFSHDPESFKDYKIGVNYYG
;
A
#
# COMPACT_ATOMS: atom_id res chain seq x y z
N GLU A 1 5.02 -13.01 -23.10
CA GLU A 1 3.82 -13.85 -22.96
C GLU A 1 2.50 -13.07 -23.09
N VAL A 2 2.06 -12.24 -22.13
CA VAL A 2 0.75 -11.52 -22.26
C VAL A 2 0.72 -10.56 -23.45
N ALA A 3 1.77 -9.77 -23.67
CA ALA A 3 1.85 -8.87 -24.83
C ALA A 3 1.86 -9.65 -26.15
N GLU A 4 2.49 -10.82 -26.18
CA GLU A 4 2.55 -11.71 -27.36
C GLU A 4 1.20 -12.38 -27.62
N ALA A 5 0.55 -12.92 -26.57
CA ALA A 5 -0.79 -13.49 -26.62
C ALA A 5 -1.86 -12.48 -27.07
N ARG A 6 -1.62 -11.19 -26.83
CA ARG A 6 -2.50 -10.08 -27.27
C ARG A 6 -2.08 -9.46 -28.61
N GLY A 7 -0.97 -9.88 -29.21
CA GLY A 7 -0.43 -9.24 -30.43
C GLY A 7 0.00 -7.78 -30.22
N MET A 8 0.37 -7.41 -29.00
CA MET A 8 0.74 -6.05 -28.58
C MET A 8 2.23 -5.96 -28.19
N SER A 9 3.08 -6.79 -28.82
CA SER A 9 4.54 -6.81 -28.55
C SER A 9 5.21 -5.45 -28.80
N ASP A 10 4.64 -4.61 -29.65
CA ASP A 10 5.14 -3.27 -29.97
C ASP A 10 5.08 -2.30 -28.76
N GLN A 11 4.34 -2.65 -27.71
CA GLN A 11 4.31 -1.89 -26.46
C GLN A 11 5.44 -2.25 -25.50
N LEU A 12 6.22 -3.30 -25.82
CA LEU A 12 7.34 -3.70 -24.98
C LEU A 12 8.50 -2.73 -25.16
N THR A 13 9.00 -2.16 -24.07
CA THR A 13 10.20 -1.33 -24.06
C THR A 13 11.46 -2.21 -24.00
N ALA A 14 12.59 -1.67 -24.47
CA ALA A 14 13.85 -2.39 -24.47
C ALA A 14 14.22 -2.86 -23.05
N GLY A 15 14.47 -4.16 -22.91
CA GLY A 15 14.82 -4.78 -21.62
C GLY A 15 13.64 -5.42 -20.87
N GLN A 16 12.41 -5.28 -21.34
CA GLN A 16 11.29 -6.06 -20.81
C GLN A 16 11.38 -7.52 -21.27
N THR A 17 11.37 -8.43 -20.32
CA THR A 17 11.46 -9.88 -20.49
C THR A 17 10.39 -10.53 -19.61
N ALA A 18 10.04 -11.80 -19.88
CA ALA A 18 9.16 -12.53 -18.98
C ALA A 18 9.70 -12.56 -17.54
N GLY A 19 11.02 -12.63 -17.35
CA GLY A 19 11.65 -12.71 -16.03
C GLY A 19 11.54 -11.45 -15.17
N ASN A 20 11.43 -10.25 -15.77
CA ASN A 20 11.27 -8.98 -15.03
C ASN A 20 9.88 -8.37 -15.19
N THR A 21 8.92 -9.12 -15.75
CA THR A 21 7.49 -8.75 -15.86
C THR A 21 6.57 -9.84 -15.32
N ALA A 22 7.12 -10.91 -14.74
CA ALA A 22 6.36 -11.94 -14.05
C ALA A 22 5.81 -11.40 -12.72
N TYR A 23 4.59 -11.81 -12.40
CA TYR A 23 3.93 -11.50 -11.13
C TYR A 23 3.80 -12.79 -10.33
N GLU A 24 4.11 -12.72 -9.04
CA GLU A 24 3.68 -13.71 -8.06
C GLU A 24 2.35 -13.26 -7.48
N THR A 25 1.34 -14.11 -7.58
CA THR A 25 -0.01 -13.79 -7.08
C THR A 25 -0.11 -14.15 -5.61
N ILE A 26 -0.69 -13.25 -4.81
CA ILE A 26 -0.91 -13.41 -3.38
C ILE A 26 -2.38 -13.17 -3.04
N GLU A 27 -2.84 -13.73 -1.91
CA GLU A 27 -4.20 -13.57 -1.39
C GLU A 27 -4.17 -13.31 0.11
N GLY A 28 -5.02 -12.40 0.58
CA GLY A 28 -5.08 -12.04 2.00
C GLY A 28 -3.80 -11.36 2.50
N ASP A 29 -3.65 -11.26 3.81
CA ASP A 29 -2.42 -10.71 4.39
C ASP A 29 -1.24 -11.67 4.21
N VAL A 30 -0.09 -11.14 3.82
CA VAL A 30 1.10 -11.94 3.53
C VAL A 30 2.36 -11.28 4.09
N ASP A 31 3.16 -12.06 4.82
CA ASP A 31 4.52 -11.69 5.18
C ASP A 31 5.43 -11.87 3.96
N ILE A 32 6.00 -10.77 3.45
CA ILE A 32 6.90 -10.80 2.29
C ILE A 32 8.38 -10.83 2.68
N ALA A 33 8.67 -10.51 3.94
CA ALA A 33 9.97 -10.70 4.60
C ALA A 33 9.77 -10.66 6.13
N PRO A 34 10.75 -11.07 6.95
CA PRO A 34 10.69 -10.86 8.39
C PRO A 34 10.45 -9.39 8.74
N GLY A 35 9.39 -9.10 9.49
CA GLY A 35 8.99 -7.74 9.87
C GLY A 35 8.37 -6.92 8.73
N VAL A 36 8.02 -7.52 7.59
CA VAL A 36 7.41 -6.80 6.46
C VAL A 36 6.15 -7.54 6.00
N LYS A 37 4.98 -6.95 6.28
CA LYS A 37 3.68 -7.55 6.02
C LYS A 37 2.84 -6.69 5.10
N LEU A 38 2.34 -7.30 4.02
CA LEU A 38 1.28 -6.75 3.19
C LEU A 38 -0.07 -7.00 3.87
N ILE A 39 -0.85 -5.93 4.03
CA ILE A 39 -2.18 -5.95 4.63
C ILE A 39 -3.20 -5.78 3.51
N TYR A 40 -4.07 -6.76 3.30
CA TYR A 40 -5.09 -6.68 2.27
C TYR A 40 -6.15 -5.63 2.65
N THR A 41 -6.27 -4.59 1.83
CA THR A 41 -7.10 -3.40 2.09
C THR A 41 -7.93 -3.01 0.87
N PRO A 42 -8.87 -3.86 0.43
CA PRO A 42 -9.69 -3.60 -0.75
C PRO A 42 -10.62 -2.39 -0.56
N GLY A 43 -11.06 -1.84 -1.69
CA GLY A 43 -12.07 -0.77 -1.74
C GLY A 43 -11.68 0.34 -2.69
N HIS A 44 -10.48 0.92 -2.51
CA HIS A 44 -9.90 1.83 -3.50
C HIS A 44 -9.72 1.10 -4.85
N THR A 45 -9.14 -0.10 -4.81
CA THR A 45 -9.19 -1.07 -5.91
C THR A 45 -9.56 -2.45 -5.37
N VAL A 46 -9.82 -3.42 -6.25
CA VAL A 46 -10.19 -4.79 -5.87
C VAL A 46 -9.04 -5.54 -5.17
N GLY A 47 -7.80 -5.17 -5.49
CA GLY A 47 -6.58 -5.84 -5.03
C GLY A 47 -5.65 -4.92 -4.26
N HIS A 48 -6.17 -3.85 -3.64
CA HIS A 48 -5.35 -2.88 -2.93
C HIS A 48 -4.73 -3.49 -1.66
N TYR A 49 -3.48 -3.14 -1.40
CA TYR A 49 -2.73 -3.53 -0.20
C TYR A 49 -2.16 -2.29 0.48
N SER A 50 -2.08 -2.35 1.79
CA SER A 50 -1.30 -1.46 2.66
C SER A 50 -0.07 -2.22 3.17
N LEU A 51 0.87 -1.56 3.85
CA LEU A 51 2.12 -2.18 4.29
C LEU A 51 2.40 -1.87 5.77
N LEU A 52 2.68 -2.91 6.56
CA LEU A 52 3.20 -2.80 7.91
C LEU A 52 4.68 -3.21 7.92
N VAL A 53 5.54 -2.34 8.46
CA VAL A 53 6.99 -2.57 8.59
C VAL A 53 7.38 -2.46 10.05
N GLU A 54 7.90 -3.54 10.61
CA GLU A 54 8.37 -3.65 11.98
C GLU A 54 9.89 -3.44 12.06
N PHE A 55 10.35 -2.93 13.20
CA PHE A 55 11.76 -2.62 13.46
C PHE A 55 12.12 -3.12 14.86
N ASP A 56 13.40 -3.46 15.06
CA ASP A 56 13.88 -3.93 16.37
C ASP A 56 14.01 -2.79 17.41
N ASN A 57 14.14 -1.56 16.94
CA ASN A 57 14.66 -0.42 17.69
C ASN A 57 13.78 0.84 17.58
N ARG A 58 12.59 0.72 16.98
CA ARG A 58 11.55 1.77 16.97
C ARG A 58 10.17 1.17 16.74
N ARG A 59 9.13 1.98 16.95
CA ARG A 59 7.76 1.57 16.63
C ARG A 59 7.58 1.26 15.13
N PRO A 60 6.64 0.38 14.77
CA PRO A 60 6.37 0.03 13.36
C PRO A 60 5.95 1.23 12.51
N LEU A 61 6.07 1.10 11.20
CA LEU A 61 5.41 1.98 10.23
C LEU A 61 4.21 1.27 9.61
N LEU A 62 3.07 1.96 9.60
CA LEU A 62 1.90 1.54 8.84
C LEU A 62 1.71 2.50 7.65
N LEU A 63 2.04 2.04 6.45
CA LEU A 63 1.83 2.78 5.22
C LEU A 63 0.44 2.43 4.70
N THR A 64 -0.49 3.39 4.77
CA THR A 64 -1.88 3.17 4.32
C THR A 64 -1.95 2.94 2.81
N LEU A 65 -1.00 3.53 2.08
CA LEU A 65 -1.11 3.70 0.63
C LEU A 65 -2.47 4.32 0.29
N ASP A 66 -3.10 3.92 -0.80
CA ASP A 66 -4.33 4.54 -1.29
C ASP A 66 -5.61 4.07 -0.56
N ALA A 67 -5.48 3.22 0.46
CA ALA A 67 -6.56 2.98 1.41
C ALA A 67 -6.92 4.29 2.16
N ALA A 68 -5.95 5.18 2.37
CA ALA A 68 -6.19 6.54 2.83
C ALA A 68 -5.16 7.52 2.27
N TYR A 69 -5.62 8.45 1.44
CA TYR A 69 -4.75 9.45 0.80
C TYR A 69 -4.13 10.40 1.81
N THR A 70 -4.91 10.83 2.80
CA THR A 70 -4.51 11.84 3.78
C THR A 70 -4.84 11.42 5.20
N ARG A 71 -4.20 12.07 6.18
CA ARG A 71 -4.57 11.96 7.59
C ARG A 71 -6.06 12.22 7.80
N LYS A 72 -6.59 13.25 7.15
CA LYS A 72 -8.01 13.60 7.24
C LYS A 72 -8.91 12.50 6.70
N ASN A 73 -8.54 11.88 5.57
CA ASN A 73 -9.28 10.74 5.03
C ASN A 73 -9.34 9.61 6.04
N TYR A 74 -8.18 9.25 6.57
CA TYR A 74 -8.03 8.19 7.53
C TYR A 74 -8.82 8.46 8.80
N GLU A 75 -8.61 9.59 9.49
CA GLU A 75 -9.26 9.91 10.76
C GLU A 75 -10.79 9.94 10.67
N ASN A 76 -11.33 10.42 9.54
CA ASN A 76 -12.77 10.65 9.37
C ASN A 76 -13.50 9.56 8.56
N ASP A 77 -12.85 8.44 8.23
CA ASP A 77 -13.41 7.37 7.38
C ASP A 77 -13.88 7.88 6.01
N ILE A 78 -13.14 8.82 5.39
CA ILE A 78 -13.51 9.43 4.10
C ILE A 78 -12.68 8.78 3.00
N ASN A 79 -13.33 8.04 2.10
CA ASN A 79 -12.65 7.48 0.92
C ASN A 79 -12.10 8.58 -0.01
N ALA A 80 -11.12 8.22 -0.84
CA ALA A 80 -10.78 9.01 -2.02
C ALA A 80 -11.95 9.05 -3.01
N GLY A 81 -12.00 10.03 -3.90
CA GLY A 81 -13.03 10.08 -4.95
C GLY A 81 -12.96 8.93 -5.97
N PHE A 82 -11.81 8.25 -6.05
CA PHE A 82 -11.62 7.05 -6.85
C PHE A 82 -11.71 5.81 -5.96
N HIS A 83 -12.66 4.93 -6.24
CA HIS A 83 -12.81 3.64 -5.56
C HIS A 83 -13.69 2.68 -6.38
N ILE A 84 -13.46 1.38 -6.24
CA ILE A 84 -14.34 0.35 -6.80
C ILE A 84 -15.48 -0.01 -5.83
N ASP A 85 -15.21 0.00 -4.52
CA ASP A 85 -16.17 -0.30 -3.47
C ASP A 85 -15.90 0.60 -2.23
N PRO A 86 -16.73 1.63 -2.00
CA PRO A 86 -16.54 2.54 -0.88
C PRO A 86 -16.85 1.91 0.49
N VAL A 87 -17.67 0.86 0.54
CA VAL A 87 -17.97 0.15 1.80
C VAL A 87 -16.75 -0.66 2.23
N ALA A 88 -16.17 -1.41 1.30
CA ALA A 88 -14.90 -2.09 1.53
C ALA A 88 -13.79 -1.10 1.90
N GLY A 89 -13.72 0.07 1.24
CA GLY A 89 -12.73 1.11 1.56
C GLY A 89 -12.81 1.62 2.99
N VAL A 90 -14.00 1.91 3.50
CA VAL A 90 -14.20 2.30 4.90
C VAL A 90 -13.83 1.17 5.86
N ASN A 91 -14.21 -0.07 5.56
CA ASN A 91 -13.86 -1.22 6.40
C ASN A 91 -12.33 -1.44 6.43
N SER A 92 -11.65 -1.28 5.30
CA SER A 92 -10.19 -1.32 5.21
C SER A 92 -9.53 -0.22 6.02
N MET A 93 -10.01 1.02 5.97
CA MET A 93 -9.50 2.11 6.83
C MET A 93 -9.67 1.81 8.31
N ARG A 94 -10.83 1.25 8.72
CA ARG A 94 -11.08 0.89 10.12
C ARG A 94 -10.18 -0.23 10.60
N ARG A 95 -9.97 -1.25 9.76
CA ARG A 95 -9.02 -2.33 10.03
C ARG A 95 -7.59 -1.80 10.21
N LEU A 96 -7.18 -0.83 9.40
CA LEU A 96 -5.87 -0.18 9.56
C LEU A 96 -5.77 0.57 10.90
N LYS A 97 -6.85 1.22 11.36
CA LYS A 97 -6.90 1.87 12.70
C LYS A 97 -6.79 0.86 13.84
N GLU A 98 -7.41 -0.31 13.70
CA GLU A 98 -7.27 -1.41 14.67
C GLU A 98 -5.80 -1.86 14.74
N ILE A 99 -5.16 -2.08 13.59
CA ILE A 99 -3.74 -2.45 13.51
C ILE A 99 -2.84 -1.36 14.11
N GLU A 100 -3.08 -0.09 13.78
CA GLU A 100 -2.37 1.05 14.36
C GLU A 100 -2.45 1.04 15.90
N GLN A 101 -3.64 0.83 16.46
CA GLN A 101 -3.86 0.79 17.90
C GLN A 101 -3.17 -0.41 18.56
N GLU A 102 -3.24 -1.59 17.93
CA GLU A 102 -2.64 -2.82 18.45
C GLU A 102 -1.11 -2.77 18.45
N THR A 103 -0.52 -2.08 17.47
CA THR A 103 0.94 -2.09 17.22
C THR A 103 1.64 -0.80 17.64
N ASP A 104 0.89 0.24 18.03
CA ASP A 104 1.40 1.61 18.21
C ASP A 104 2.18 2.12 16.98
N ALA A 105 1.73 1.73 15.77
CA ALA A 105 2.42 2.07 14.54
C ALA A 105 2.34 3.56 14.22
N GLU A 106 3.41 4.08 13.64
CA GLU A 106 3.40 5.39 12.98
C GLU A 106 2.76 5.28 11.61
N VAL A 107 1.67 6.02 11.39
CA VAL A 107 0.93 5.96 10.12
C VAL A 107 1.47 6.95 9.10
N LEU A 108 1.77 6.46 7.90
CA LEU A 108 2.19 7.23 6.73
C LEU A 108 1.13 7.14 5.63
N PHE A 109 0.81 8.27 5.02
CA PHE A 109 -0.25 8.43 4.00
C PHE A 109 0.35 8.64 2.60
N SER A 110 -0.39 8.27 1.54
CA SER A 110 0.13 8.28 0.17
C SER A 110 0.14 9.65 -0.52
N HIS A 111 -0.94 10.42 -0.37
CA HIS A 111 -1.22 11.63 -1.14
C HIS A 111 -1.53 12.82 -0.22
N ASP A 112 -0.76 12.92 0.87
CA ASP A 112 -0.89 13.97 1.88
C ASP A 112 0.29 14.95 1.82
N PRO A 113 0.15 16.10 1.15
CA PRO A 113 1.24 17.07 1.06
C PRO A 113 1.61 17.70 2.41
N GLU A 114 0.70 17.71 3.39
CA GLU A 114 1.02 18.25 4.72
C GLU A 114 1.83 17.24 5.53
N SER A 115 1.38 15.98 5.59
CA SER A 115 2.15 14.93 6.27
C SER A 115 3.51 14.67 5.61
N PHE A 116 3.59 14.74 4.28
CA PHE A 116 4.82 14.45 3.53
C PHE A 116 5.99 15.40 3.85
N LYS A 117 5.71 16.63 4.33
CA LYS A 117 6.76 17.58 4.74
C LYS A 117 7.63 17.05 5.88
N ASP A 118 7.06 16.21 6.72
CA ASP A 118 7.73 15.63 7.89
C ASP A 118 8.34 14.25 7.60
N TYR A 119 8.15 13.71 6.38
CA TYR A 119 8.66 12.39 6.04
C TYR A 119 10.15 12.42 5.73
N LYS A 120 10.85 11.34 6.10
CA LYS A 120 12.25 11.14 5.71
C LYS A 120 12.29 10.71 4.25
N ILE A 121 12.93 11.53 3.41
CA ILE A 121 13.01 11.33 1.95
C ILE A 121 14.44 11.33 1.43
N GLY A 122 14.61 10.84 0.20
CA GLY A 122 15.89 10.86 -0.52
C GLY A 122 16.93 9.95 0.14
N VAL A 123 18.01 10.55 0.64
CA VAL A 123 19.11 9.82 1.31
C VAL A 123 18.82 9.49 2.77
N ASN A 124 17.71 9.99 3.33
CA ASN A 124 17.30 9.71 4.71
C ASN A 124 16.44 8.45 4.78
N TYR A 125 16.40 7.79 5.95
CA TYR A 125 15.64 6.55 6.12
C TYR A 125 15.03 6.40 7.52
N TYR A 126 14.05 5.50 7.60
CA TYR A 126 13.45 5.02 8.84
C TYR A 126 14.11 3.70 9.23
N GLY A 127 14.58 3.60 10.46
CA GLY A 127 15.28 2.45 11.01
C GLY A 127 15.54 2.64 12.48
#